data_AF-A0AB36YZI9-F1
#
_entry.id   AF-A0AB36YZI9-F1
#
_cell.length_a   1.000
_cell.length_b   1.000
_cell.length_c   1.000
_cell.angle_alpha   90.00
_cell.angle_beta   90.00
_cell.angle_gamma   90.00
#
_symmetry.space_group_name_H-M   'P 1'
#
loop_
_entity.id
_entity.type
_entity.pdbx_description
1 polymer ?
#
loop_
_entity_poly.entity_id
_entity_poly.type
_entity_poly.pdbx_seq_one_letter_code
_entity_poly.pdbx_strand_id
1 'polypeptide(L)'
;MNIMIEPNITIVTAFFDIGRGDWTKDKGHPGYLHRPTSQYFDYFKNLAELDNPFIVYTSSDFVEKILEIREGKPTTVISIDLKEKFSSVLERIDVIQNDEHFRSKVDDKQLRNPEYWSPYYVLVNNLKSYFVYESIKENLITTDLVAWLDFGYCRDKKTLSKLRQWSYSFDTSKIHLFTIAEEFEFSEANVLNSILGNVPYIIGGGIVGSVEKWPDFYNLILSSQMELLNNNLVDDDQGVYLLSKLRNPDMIQLNYLGKNNWFGIFKKFRQTNGLLDKIKLFLNF
;
A
#
# COMPACT_ATOMS: atom_id res chain seq x y z
N MET A 1 28.91 6.78 22.15
CA MET A 1 29.04 7.07 20.70
C MET A 1 27.79 6.50 20.05
N ASN A 2 26.81 7.34 19.72
CA ASN A 2 25.62 6.88 19.00
C ASN A 2 26.08 6.58 17.57
N ILE A 3 26.16 5.30 17.21
CA ILE A 3 26.32 4.91 15.81
C ILE A 3 25.03 5.38 15.13
N MET A 4 25.12 6.46 14.36
CA MET A 4 24.03 6.80 13.44
C MET A 4 24.02 5.72 12.38
N ILE A 5 23.06 4.81 12.48
CA ILE A 5 22.77 3.84 11.43
C ILE A 5 22.22 4.67 10.29
N GLU A 6 22.68 4.51 9.05
CA GLU A 6 22.03 5.15 7.90
C GLU A 6 20.80 4.35 7.46
N PRO A 7 19.74 5.00 6.95
CA PRO A 7 18.54 4.29 6.52
C PRO A 7 18.88 3.43 5.30
N ASN A 8 18.57 2.13 5.36
CA ASN A 8 18.71 1.23 4.23
C ASN A 8 17.42 1.09 3.40
N ILE A 9 16.37 1.86 3.73
CA ILE A 9 15.06 1.82 3.07
C ILE A 9 14.66 3.23 2.60
N THR A 10 14.41 3.39 1.31
CA THR A 10 13.71 4.54 0.71
C THR A 10 12.21 4.26 0.74
N ILE A 11 11.41 5.23 1.20
CA ILE A 11 9.95 5.12 1.27
C ILE A 11 9.33 5.81 0.07
N VAL A 12 8.55 5.07 -0.71
CA VAL A 12 7.69 5.60 -1.75
C VAL A 12 6.25 5.58 -1.23
N THR A 13 5.53 6.68 -1.43
CA THR A 13 4.12 6.81 -1.04
C THR A 13 3.41 7.67 -2.07
N ALA A 14 2.07 7.62 -2.09
CA ALA A 14 1.29 8.56 -2.88
C ALA A 14 0.01 9.01 -2.17
N PHE A 15 -0.45 10.21 -2.50
CA PHE A 15 -1.74 10.71 -2.08
C PHE A 15 -2.41 11.50 -3.20
N PHE A 16 -3.67 11.15 -3.48
CA PHE A 16 -4.52 11.87 -4.41
C PHE A 16 -5.89 12.01 -3.79
N ASP A 17 -6.49 13.19 -3.89
CA ASP A 17 -7.87 13.37 -3.43
C ASP A 17 -8.83 12.77 -4.46
N ILE A 18 -9.35 11.59 -4.13
CA ILE A 18 -10.35 10.88 -4.93
C ILE A 18 -11.79 11.16 -4.46
N GLY A 19 -12.00 12.20 -3.65
CA GLY A 19 -13.32 12.60 -3.15
C GLY A 19 -13.78 11.84 -1.90
N ARG A 20 -12.88 11.21 -1.14
CA ARG A 20 -13.25 10.45 0.07
C ARG A 20 -13.85 11.31 1.18
N GLY A 21 -13.59 12.62 1.15
CA GLY A 21 -14.26 13.59 2.02
C GLY A 21 -15.77 13.63 1.83
N ASP A 22 -16.27 13.23 0.66
CA ASP A 22 -17.69 13.22 0.34
C ASP A 22 -18.38 11.87 0.54
N TRP A 23 -17.65 10.84 1.00
CA TRP A 23 -18.23 9.51 1.22
C TRP A 23 -18.95 9.42 2.56
N THR A 24 -19.98 10.25 2.75
CA THR A 24 -20.72 10.44 3.99
C THR A 24 -22.04 9.66 4.01
N LYS A 25 -22.62 9.47 5.20
CA LYS A 25 -23.91 8.77 5.38
C LYS A 25 -25.07 9.47 4.69
N ASP A 26 -25.09 10.81 4.71
CA ASP A 26 -26.09 11.64 4.03
C ASP A 26 -26.04 11.52 2.50
N LYS A 27 -24.88 11.13 1.95
CA LYS A 27 -24.68 10.83 0.53
C LYS A 27 -24.84 9.34 0.19
N GLY A 28 -25.35 8.53 1.12
CA GLY A 28 -25.64 7.12 0.90
C GLY A 28 -24.47 6.15 1.14
N HIS A 29 -23.34 6.63 1.68
CA HIS A 29 -22.17 5.79 1.91
C HIS A 29 -22.05 5.33 3.38
N PRO A 30 -21.45 4.15 3.64
CA PRO A 30 -21.09 3.76 4.99
C PRO A 30 -20.14 4.76 5.65
N GLY A 31 -20.43 5.17 6.88
CA GLY A 31 -19.67 6.24 7.56
C GLY A 31 -18.18 5.96 7.82
N TYR A 32 -17.74 4.70 7.78
CA TYR A 32 -16.32 4.34 7.90
C TYR A 32 -15.50 4.66 6.64
N LEU A 33 -16.17 4.94 5.51
CA LEU A 33 -15.52 5.29 4.24
C LEU A 33 -15.10 6.76 4.18
N HIS A 34 -15.83 7.65 4.88
CA HIS A 34 -15.52 9.07 4.97
C HIS A 34 -14.11 9.28 5.53
N ARG A 35 -13.27 9.91 4.71
CA ARG A 35 -11.92 10.30 5.11
C ARG A 35 -11.51 11.56 4.36
N PRO A 36 -11.59 12.73 4.99
CA PRO A 36 -11.23 13.98 4.33
C PRO A 36 -9.72 14.08 4.14
N THR A 37 -9.31 14.92 3.18
CA THR A 37 -7.91 15.20 2.87
C THR A 37 -7.10 15.65 4.09
N SER A 38 -7.68 16.48 4.97
CA SER A 38 -7.04 16.88 6.24
C SER A 38 -6.63 15.69 7.11
N GLN A 39 -7.48 14.66 7.20
CA GLN A 39 -7.20 13.47 7.99
C GLN A 39 -6.04 12.64 7.41
N TYR A 40 -5.93 12.54 6.07
CA TYR A 40 -4.77 11.91 5.45
C TYR A 40 -3.47 12.66 5.73
N PHE A 41 -3.50 13.99 5.68
CA PHE A 41 -2.33 14.79 6.04
C PHE A 41 -1.94 14.66 7.50
N ASP A 42 -2.89 14.51 8.43
CA ASP A 42 -2.56 14.25 9.83
C ASP A 42 -1.91 12.88 10.03
N TYR A 43 -2.33 11.87 9.27
CA TYR A 43 -1.68 10.56 9.26
C TYR A 43 -0.28 10.63 8.63
N PHE A 44 -0.12 11.37 7.53
CA PHE A 44 1.18 11.55 6.90
C PHE A 44 2.16 12.32 7.78
N LYS A 45 1.72 13.33 8.53
CA LYS A 45 2.58 14.02 9.51
C LYS A 45 3.20 13.03 10.52
N ASN A 46 2.43 12.01 10.95
CA ASN A 46 2.97 10.96 11.81
C ASN A 46 4.02 10.11 11.07
N LEU A 47 3.74 9.69 9.83
CA LEU A 47 4.69 8.91 9.02
C LEU A 47 5.97 9.71 8.69
N ALA A 48 5.83 11.00 8.41
CA ALA A 48 6.88 11.94 8.07
C ALA A 48 7.86 12.22 9.23
N GLU A 49 7.55 11.77 10.46
CA GLU A 49 8.50 11.77 11.57
C GLU A 49 9.73 10.90 11.29
N LEU A 50 9.66 9.93 10.37
CA LEU A 50 10.81 9.15 9.91
C LEU A 50 11.84 10.04 9.19
N ASP A 51 13.12 9.75 9.34
CA ASP A 51 14.24 10.47 8.73
C ASP A 51 14.73 9.78 7.45
N ASN A 52 14.10 8.65 7.07
CA ASN A 52 14.30 7.97 5.79
C ASN A 52 14.10 8.92 4.59
N PRO A 53 14.75 8.64 3.44
CA PRO A 53 14.41 9.28 2.17
C PRO A 53 12.99 8.96 1.73
N PHE A 54 12.25 9.99 1.29
CA PHE A 54 10.87 9.85 0.79
C PHE A 54 10.78 10.22 -0.69
N ILE A 55 9.98 9.47 -1.43
CA ILE A 55 9.47 9.86 -2.74
C ILE A 55 7.94 9.86 -2.65
N VAL A 56 7.32 11.01 -2.94
CA VAL A 56 5.88 11.20 -2.78
C VAL A 56 5.25 11.57 -4.11
N TYR A 57 4.33 10.73 -4.60
CA TYR A 57 3.51 11.04 -5.77
C TYR A 57 2.20 11.69 -5.35
N THR A 58 1.81 12.76 -6.02
CA THR A 58 0.60 13.52 -5.65
C THR A 58 0.07 14.36 -6.79
N SER A 59 -1.10 14.98 -6.64
CA SER A 59 -1.54 16.09 -7.48
C SER A 59 -0.77 17.38 -7.17
N SER A 60 -0.70 18.31 -8.14
CA SER A 60 0.13 19.51 -8.06
C SER A 60 -0.21 20.44 -6.90
N ASP A 61 -1.47 20.51 -6.50
CA ASP A 61 -2.01 21.33 -5.40
C ASP A 61 -1.52 20.90 -4.00
N PHE A 62 -1.01 19.67 -3.85
CA PHE A 62 -0.50 19.17 -2.58
C PHE A 62 1.02 19.17 -2.45
N VAL A 63 1.75 19.54 -3.50
CA VAL A 63 3.22 19.48 -3.53
C VAL A 63 3.84 20.33 -2.42
N GLU A 64 3.47 21.60 -2.34
CA GLU A 64 4.03 22.55 -1.35
C GLU A 64 3.79 22.06 0.08
N LYS A 65 2.58 21.60 0.38
CA LYS A 65 2.21 21.12 1.71
C LYS A 65 2.99 19.87 2.12
N ILE A 66 3.25 18.95 1.19
CA ILE A 66 4.06 17.76 1.45
C ILE A 66 5.51 18.16 1.75
N LEU A 67 6.07 19.09 0.97
CA LEU A 67 7.41 19.62 1.18
C LEU A 67 7.53 20.34 2.52
N GLU A 68 6.53 21.14 2.92
CA GLU A 68 6.47 21.80 4.23
C GLU A 68 6.49 20.78 5.39
N ILE A 69 5.66 19.73 5.31
CA ILE A 69 5.62 18.66 6.34
C ILE A 69 6.98 17.94 6.47
N ARG A 70 7.74 17.89 5.39
CA ARG A 70 9.02 17.17 5.27
C ARG A 70 10.23 18.09 5.24
N GLU A 71 10.07 19.35 5.63
CA GLU A 71 11.15 20.33 5.62
C GLU A 71 12.40 19.81 6.37
N GLY A 72 13.56 19.99 5.76
CA GLY A 72 14.85 19.54 6.32
C GLY A 72 15.12 18.05 6.22
N LYS A 73 14.26 17.25 5.57
CA LYS A 73 14.46 15.80 5.39
C LYS A 73 14.52 15.40 3.92
N PRO A 74 15.31 14.37 3.53
CA PRO A 74 15.44 13.96 2.14
C PRO A 74 14.08 13.55 1.56
N THR A 75 13.58 14.33 0.61
CA THR A 75 12.23 14.18 0.07
C THR A 75 12.18 14.66 -1.38
N THR A 76 11.68 13.82 -2.27
CA THR A 76 11.32 14.17 -3.64
C THR A 76 9.80 14.09 -3.78
N VAL A 77 9.18 15.11 -4.35
CA VAL A 77 7.74 15.13 -4.60
C VAL A 77 7.49 15.23 -6.11
N ILE A 78 6.66 14.33 -6.63
CA ILE A 78 6.37 14.21 -8.07
C ILE A 78 4.87 14.46 -8.27
N SER A 79 4.54 15.49 -9.04
CA SER A 79 3.16 15.78 -9.41
C SER A 79 2.71 14.95 -10.61
N ILE A 80 1.56 14.31 -10.54
CA ILE A 80 0.92 13.58 -11.64
C ILE A 80 -0.58 13.93 -11.66
N ASP A 81 -1.13 14.14 -12.85
CA ASP A 81 -2.58 14.11 -13.07
C ASP A 81 -3.02 12.66 -13.36
N LEU A 82 -3.75 12.05 -12.43
CA LEU A 82 -4.21 10.66 -12.56
C LEU A 82 -5.16 10.47 -13.74
N LYS A 83 -6.06 11.43 -13.98
CA LYS A 83 -7.09 11.33 -15.00
C LYS A 83 -6.44 11.42 -16.38
N GLU A 84 -5.52 12.35 -16.57
CA GLU A 84 -4.78 12.49 -17.82
C GLU A 84 -3.95 11.23 -18.10
N LYS A 85 -3.17 10.77 -17.11
CA LYS A 85 -2.20 9.68 -17.31
C LYS A 85 -2.83 8.29 -17.39
N PHE A 86 -3.93 8.03 -16.69
CA PHE A 86 -4.54 6.70 -16.56
C PHE A 86 -6.00 6.64 -17.01
N SER A 87 -6.42 7.56 -17.88
CA SER A 87 -7.78 7.64 -18.42
C SER A 87 -8.32 6.30 -18.93
N SER A 88 -7.55 5.57 -19.75
CA SER A 88 -7.98 4.29 -20.32
C SER A 88 -8.18 3.19 -19.27
N VAL A 89 -7.33 3.15 -18.25
CA VAL A 89 -7.45 2.19 -17.14
C VAL A 89 -8.66 2.54 -16.27
N LEU A 90 -8.86 3.83 -15.98
CA LEU A 90 -10.03 4.32 -15.25
C LEU A 90 -11.33 3.96 -15.96
N GLU A 91 -11.41 4.22 -17.27
CA GLU A 91 -12.58 3.86 -18.08
C GLU A 91 -12.83 2.35 -18.06
N ARG A 92 -11.78 1.54 -18.18
CA ARG A 92 -11.93 0.08 -18.11
C ARG A 92 -12.47 -0.39 -16.76
N ILE A 93 -11.97 0.16 -15.66
CA ILE A 93 -12.45 -0.16 -14.31
C ILE A 93 -13.93 0.26 -14.17
N ASP A 94 -14.27 1.48 -14.61
CA ASP A 94 -15.63 2.02 -14.55
C ASP A 94 -16.64 1.15 -15.32
N VAL A 95 -16.27 0.72 -16.52
CA VAL A 95 -17.10 -0.21 -17.33
C VAL A 95 -17.36 -1.51 -16.57
N ILE A 96 -16.35 -2.10 -15.90
CA ILE A 96 -16.54 -3.34 -15.16
C ILE A 96 -17.39 -3.11 -13.90
N GLN A 97 -17.16 -2.04 -13.13
CA GLN A 97 -17.93 -1.75 -11.91
C GLN A 97 -19.42 -1.48 -12.17
N ASN A 98 -19.76 -1.02 -13.38
CA ASN A 98 -21.14 -0.81 -13.83
C ASN A 98 -21.72 -2.02 -14.59
N ASP A 99 -20.95 -3.07 -14.86
CA ASP A 99 -21.43 -4.26 -15.57
C ASP A 99 -22.32 -5.13 -14.67
N GLU A 100 -23.55 -5.42 -15.11
CA GLU A 100 -24.52 -6.19 -14.32
C GLU A 100 -24.04 -7.64 -14.05
N HIS A 101 -23.31 -8.23 -14.99
CA HIS A 101 -22.81 -9.59 -14.83
C HIS A 101 -21.74 -9.67 -13.74
N PHE A 102 -20.77 -8.74 -13.72
CA PHE A 102 -19.80 -8.60 -12.64
C PHE A 102 -20.51 -8.36 -11.31
N ARG A 103 -21.41 -7.37 -11.24
CA ARG A 103 -22.12 -7.00 -10.02
C ARG A 103 -22.95 -8.17 -9.45
N SER A 104 -23.54 -9.00 -10.32
CA SER A 104 -24.31 -10.18 -9.89
C SER A 104 -23.49 -11.27 -9.19
N LYS A 105 -22.16 -11.23 -9.32
CA LYS A 105 -21.23 -12.15 -8.64
C LYS A 105 -20.78 -11.66 -7.26
N VAL A 106 -21.06 -10.40 -6.93
CA VAL A 106 -20.67 -9.76 -5.68
C VAL A 106 -21.88 -9.72 -4.75
N ASP A 107 -21.72 -10.10 -3.49
CA ASP A 107 -22.81 -10.02 -2.50
C ASP A 107 -23.27 -8.56 -2.33
N ASP A 108 -24.58 -8.33 -2.24
CA ASP A 108 -25.17 -6.99 -2.09
C ASP A 108 -24.55 -6.17 -0.94
N LYS A 109 -24.14 -6.84 0.15
CA LYS A 109 -23.48 -6.18 1.29
C LYS A 109 -22.08 -5.69 0.94
N GLN A 110 -21.43 -6.29 -0.05
CA GLN A 110 -20.10 -5.90 -0.51
C GLN A 110 -20.16 -4.80 -1.55
N LEU A 111 -21.21 -4.70 -2.36
CA LEU A 111 -21.41 -3.64 -3.36
C LEU A 111 -21.38 -2.21 -2.80
N ARG A 112 -21.47 -2.02 -1.47
CA ARG A 112 -21.28 -0.73 -0.80
C ARG A 112 -19.83 -0.30 -0.60
N ASN A 113 -18.87 -1.22 -0.76
CA ASN A 113 -17.45 -0.93 -0.58
C ASN A 113 -16.85 -0.37 -1.88
N PRO A 114 -15.90 0.59 -1.78
CA PRO A 114 -15.43 1.38 -2.93
C PRO A 114 -14.72 0.57 -4.01
N GLU A 115 -14.26 -0.64 -3.70
CA GLU A 115 -13.68 -1.62 -4.63
C GLU A 115 -14.66 -1.96 -5.77
N TYR A 116 -15.96 -1.81 -5.55
CA TYR A 116 -17.02 -2.19 -6.51
C TYR A 116 -17.80 -1.03 -7.11
N TRP A 117 -17.47 0.22 -6.80
CA TRP A 117 -18.18 1.39 -7.35
C TRP A 117 -17.34 2.65 -7.53
N SER A 118 -16.10 2.69 -7.05
CA SER A 118 -15.20 3.85 -7.20
C SER A 118 -14.01 3.49 -8.09
N PRO A 119 -14.00 3.93 -9.37
CA PRO A 119 -12.89 3.63 -10.28
C PRO A 119 -11.56 4.22 -9.80
N TYR A 120 -11.60 5.43 -9.25
CA TYR A 120 -10.43 6.07 -8.67
C TYR A 120 -9.88 5.34 -7.45
N TYR A 121 -10.74 4.77 -6.60
CA TYR A 121 -10.28 3.98 -5.45
C TYR A 121 -9.51 2.74 -5.90
N VAL A 122 -10.08 1.99 -6.85
CA VAL A 122 -9.42 0.81 -7.43
C VAL A 122 -8.11 1.21 -8.11
N LEU A 123 -8.11 2.29 -8.91
CA LEU A 123 -6.90 2.77 -9.58
C LEU A 123 -5.79 3.10 -8.58
N VAL A 124 -6.03 3.96 -7.59
CA VAL A 124 -4.95 4.44 -6.71
C VAL A 124 -4.36 3.31 -5.86
N ASN A 125 -5.17 2.33 -5.45
CA ASN A 125 -4.67 1.15 -4.75
C ASN A 125 -3.82 0.28 -5.69
N ASN A 126 -4.17 0.19 -6.97
CA ASN A 126 -3.44 -0.61 -7.94
C ASN A 126 -2.15 0.05 -8.49
N LEU A 127 -1.94 1.35 -8.28
CA LEU A 127 -0.75 2.09 -8.75
C LEU A 127 0.47 2.00 -7.81
N LYS A 128 0.37 1.32 -6.68
CA LYS A 128 1.44 1.25 -5.65
C LYS A 128 2.77 0.78 -6.22
N SER A 129 2.77 -0.37 -6.89
CA SER A 129 3.98 -0.92 -7.52
C SER A 129 4.45 -0.11 -8.72
N TYR A 130 3.54 0.57 -9.43
CA TYR A 130 3.89 1.47 -10.52
C TYR A 130 4.74 2.65 -10.01
N PHE A 131 4.32 3.30 -8.93
CA PHE A 131 5.08 4.43 -8.36
C PHE A 131 6.47 4.03 -7.87
N VAL A 132 6.59 2.85 -7.27
CA VAL A 132 7.89 2.33 -6.84
C VAL A 132 8.78 2.03 -8.06
N TYR A 133 8.24 1.33 -9.04
CA TYR A 133 8.95 1.00 -10.27
C TYR A 133 9.45 2.25 -11.01
N GLU A 134 8.61 3.28 -11.16
CA GLU A 134 9.01 4.52 -11.83
C GLU A 134 10.07 5.27 -11.02
N SER A 135 9.99 5.26 -9.68
CA SER A 135 11.03 5.86 -8.83
C SER A 135 12.41 5.21 -9.06
N ILE A 136 12.43 3.89 -9.23
CA ILE A 136 13.65 3.13 -9.53
C ILE A 136 14.14 3.47 -10.94
N LYS A 137 13.25 3.43 -11.93
CA LYS A 137 13.56 3.70 -13.34
C LYS A 137 14.15 5.10 -13.55
N GLU A 138 13.66 6.09 -12.81
CA GLU A 138 14.15 7.48 -12.82
C GLU A 138 15.40 7.69 -11.95
N ASN A 139 16.01 6.62 -11.40
CA ASN A 139 17.20 6.66 -10.55
C ASN A 139 17.06 7.55 -9.30
N LEU A 140 15.86 7.60 -8.70
CA LEU A 140 15.58 8.42 -7.51
C LEU A 140 15.88 7.69 -6.19
N ILE A 141 16.12 6.37 -6.25
CA ILE A 141 16.37 5.55 -5.08
C ILE A 141 17.85 5.62 -4.69
N THR A 142 18.11 5.84 -3.40
CA THR A 142 19.46 5.99 -2.85
C THR A 142 19.84 4.89 -1.85
N THR A 143 19.00 3.85 -1.70
CA THR A 143 19.18 2.76 -0.73
C THR A 143 18.94 1.40 -1.37
N ASP A 144 19.37 0.32 -0.70
CA ASP A 144 19.27 -1.05 -1.23
C ASP A 144 17.82 -1.58 -1.25
N LEU A 145 17.00 -1.12 -0.30
CA LEU A 145 15.61 -1.51 -0.16
C LEU A 145 14.69 -0.34 -0.47
N VAL A 146 13.56 -0.64 -1.10
CA VAL A 146 12.48 0.31 -1.33
C VAL A 146 11.22 -0.25 -0.71
N ALA A 147 10.50 0.61 0.00
CA ALA A 147 9.21 0.28 0.55
C ALA A 147 8.11 1.14 -0.09
N TRP A 148 7.03 0.50 -0.51
CA TRP A 148 5.75 1.21 -0.55
C TRP A 148 5.20 1.31 0.88
N LEU A 149 4.72 2.49 1.26
CA LEU A 149 3.87 2.67 2.43
C LEU A 149 2.70 3.59 2.06
N ASP A 150 1.50 3.25 2.49
CA ASP A 150 0.36 4.14 2.28
C ASP A 150 0.59 5.49 2.98
N PHE A 151 0.25 6.59 2.32
CA PHE A 151 0.39 7.95 2.87
C PHE A 151 -0.33 8.12 4.21
N GLY A 152 -1.45 7.40 4.37
CA GLY A 152 -2.25 7.35 5.59
C GLY A 152 -1.93 6.20 6.55
N TYR A 153 -0.79 5.52 6.40
CA TYR A 153 -0.46 4.30 7.18
C TYR A 153 -0.34 4.59 8.69
N CYS A 154 0.32 5.68 9.08
CA CYS A 154 0.50 6.06 10.48
C CYS A 154 -0.70 6.83 11.05
N ARG A 155 -1.79 6.12 11.35
CA ARG A 155 -3.02 6.74 11.91
C ARG A 155 -2.86 7.33 13.31
N ASP A 156 -1.89 6.82 14.07
CA ASP A 156 -1.54 7.27 15.41
C ASP A 156 -0.02 7.30 15.59
N LYS A 157 0.49 8.19 16.45
CA LYS A 157 1.93 8.32 16.72
C LYS A 157 2.56 7.05 17.30
N LYS A 158 1.77 6.18 17.95
CA LYS A 158 2.26 4.91 18.48
C LYS A 158 2.61 3.91 17.37
N THR A 159 2.10 4.08 16.14
CA THR A 159 2.43 3.20 15.00
C THR A 159 3.94 3.16 14.75
N LEU A 160 4.62 4.31 14.80
CA LEU A 160 6.09 4.35 14.71
C LEU A 160 6.77 3.85 15.99
N SER A 161 6.09 3.83 17.13
CA SER A 161 6.67 3.39 18.41
C SER A 161 8.00 4.09 18.73
N LYS A 162 8.04 5.42 18.51
CA LYS A 162 9.22 6.31 18.64
C LYS A 162 10.36 6.06 17.65
N LEU A 163 10.11 5.26 16.60
CA LEU A 163 11.07 5.05 15.52
C LEU A 163 11.25 6.36 14.74
N ARG A 164 12.48 6.86 14.71
CA ARG A 164 12.88 8.00 13.88
C ARG A 164 13.48 7.57 12.56
N GLN A 165 13.98 6.35 12.46
CA GLN A 165 14.55 5.84 11.24
C GLN A 165 14.23 4.37 11.10
N TRP A 166 13.65 4.00 9.97
CA TRP A 166 13.32 2.63 9.67
C TRP A 166 14.46 1.95 8.91
N SER A 167 15.01 0.93 9.54
CA SER A 167 16.00 0.02 8.96
C SER A 167 15.67 -1.40 9.42
N TYR A 168 15.79 -2.35 8.50
CA TYR A 168 15.61 -3.78 8.75
C TYR A 168 16.30 -4.60 7.66
N SER A 169 16.77 -5.79 8.02
CA SER A 169 17.44 -6.72 7.09
C SER A 169 16.41 -7.65 6.44
N PHE A 170 15.61 -7.12 5.52
CA PHE A 170 14.74 -7.92 4.66
C PHE A 170 15.56 -8.78 3.69
N ASP A 171 15.01 -9.92 3.26
CA ASP A 171 15.64 -10.78 2.26
C ASP A 171 15.56 -10.12 0.89
N THR A 172 16.72 -9.69 0.37
CA THR A 172 16.79 -8.95 -0.90
C THR A 172 16.45 -9.79 -2.13
N SER A 173 16.34 -11.12 -1.98
CA SER A 173 15.89 -12.03 -3.05
C SER A 173 14.36 -12.10 -3.19
N LYS A 174 13.61 -11.52 -2.26
CA LYS A 174 12.14 -11.61 -2.16
C LYS A 174 11.48 -10.23 -2.18
N ILE A 175 10.17 -10.25 -2.47
CA ILE A 175 9.24 -9.18 -2.14
C ILE A 175 8.52 -9.54 -0.85
N HIS A 176 8.48 -8.62 0.10
CA HIS A 176 7.83 -8.78 1.39
C HIS A 176 6.46 -8.14 1.37
N LEU A 177 5.43 -8.98 1.40
CA LEU A 177 4.05 -8.59 1.69
C LEU A 177 3.69 -8.98 3.13
N PHE A 178 2.63 -8.39 3.66
CA PHE A 178 2.26 -8.55 5.06
C PHE A 178 0.83 -9.08 5.20
N THR A 179 0.61 -9.97 6.16
CA THR A 179 -0.70 -10.61 6.37
C THR A 179 -1.26 -10.30 7.76
N ILE A 180 -2.60 -10.32 7.86
CA ILE A 180 -3.35 -10.10 9.11
C ILE A 180 -4.14 -11.32 9.58
N ALA A 181 -4.05 -12.43 8.85
CA ALA A 181 -4.39 -13.75 9.33
C ALA A 181 -3.19 -14.69 9.11
N GLU A 182 -3.16 -15.77 9.87
CA GLU A 182 -2.03 -16.69 9.88
C GLU A 182 -2.02 -17.56 8.62
N GLU A 183 -3.17 -18.13 8.29
CA GLU A 183 -3.31 -19.08 7.19
C GLU A 183 -4.24 -18.56 6.10
N PHE A 184 -3.89 -18.91 4.87
CA PHE A 184 -4.74 -18.78 3.69
C PHE A 184 -4.42 -19.92 2.74
N GLU A 185 -5.42 -20.66 2.32
CA GLU A 185 -5.26 -21.70 1.32
C GLU A 185 -5.29 -21.07 -0.07
N PHE A 186 -4.13 -20.98 -0.71
CA PHE A 186 -3.99 -20.42 -2.05
C PHE A 186 -4.52 -21.40 -3.11
N SER A 187 -5.72 -21.13 -3.61
CA SER A 187 -6.33 -21.79 -4.76
C SER A 187 -7.06 -20.75 -5.61
N GLU A 188 -7.29 -21.04 -6.90
CA GLU A 188 -8.07 -20.14 -7.78
C GLU A 188 -9.43 -19.78 -7.16
N ALA A 189 -10.12 -20.78 -6.60
CA ALA A 189 -11.42 -20.60 -5.98
C ALA A 189 -11.34 -19.68 -4.74
N ASN A 190 -10.36 -19.88 -3.86
CA ASN A 190 -10.24 -19.07 -2.65
C ASN A 190 -9.80 -17.64 -2.95
N VAL A 191 -8.93 -17.44 -3.96
CA VAL A 191 -8.54 -16.11 -4.43
C VAL A 191 -9.74 -15.40 -5.04
N LEU A 192 -10.49 -16.05 -5.95
CA LEU A 192 -11.69 -15.47 -6.55
C LEU A 192 -12.76 -15.15 -5.49
N ASN A 193 -12.98 -16.04 -4.53
CA ASN A 193 -13.90 -15.79 -3.41
C ASN A 193 -13.48 -14.59 -2.56
N SER A 194 -12.17 -14.37 -2.39
CA SER A 194 -11.66 -13.23 -1.65
C SER A 194 -11.89 -11.92 -2.42
N ILE A 195 -11.66 -11.94 -3.73
CA ILE A 195 -11.90 -10.82 -4.65
C ILE A 195 -13.39 -10.42 -4.67
N LEU A 196 -14.29 -11.39 -4.82
CA LEU A 196 -15.73 -11.12 -4.89
C LEU A 196 -16.37 -10.87 -3.51
N GLY A 197 -15.73 -11.37 -2.45
CA GLY A 197 -16.22 -11.28 -1.08
C GLY A 197 -15.61 -10.16 -0.24
N ASN A 198 -14.65 -9.40 -0.78
CA ASN A 198 -13.83 -8.43 -0.06
C ASN A 198 -13.22 -9.00 1.23
N VAL A 199 -12.55 -10.15 1.11
CA VAL A 199 -11.96 -10.86 2.26
C VAL A 199 -10.47 -10.51 2.39
N PRO A 200 -10.08 -9.70 3.37
CA PRO A 200 -8.70 -9.27 3.50
C PRO A 200 -7.81 -10.37 4.09
N TYR A 201 -6.66 -10.63 3.44
CA TYR A 201 -5.61 -11.51 3.98
C TYR A 201 -4.23 -10.83 3.91
N ILE A 202 -3.79 -10.48 2.70
CA ILE A 202 -2.62 -9.65 2.44
C ILE A 202 -3.05 -8.18 2.52
N ILE A 203 -2.35 -7.36 3.30
CA ILE A 203 -2.68 -5.94 3.43
C ILE A 203 -2.00 -5.10 2.34
N GLY A 204 -2.67 -4.01 1.96
CA GLY A 204 -2.13 -3.02 1.03
C GLY A 204 -1.21 -1.96 1.63
N GLY A 205 -1.17 -1.87 2.96
CA GLY A 205 -0.58 -0.74 3.67
C GLY A 205 0.94 -0.61 3.56
N GLY A 206 1.64 -1.67 3.17
CA GLY A 206 3.08 -1.65 2.99
C GLY A 206 3.61 -2.85 2.22
N ILE A 207 4.71 -2.62 1.50
CA ILE A 207 5.43 -3.61 0.68
C ILE A 207 6.90 -3.27 0.79
N VAL A 208 7.78 -4.26 0.88
CA VAL A 208 9.23 -4.02 0.88
C VAL A 208 9.93 -4.95 -0.10
N GLY A 209 10.90 -4.44 -0.84
CA GLY A 209 11.70 -5.22 -1.77
C GLY A 209 13.03 -4.54 -2.06
N SER A 210 13.99 -5.27 -2.61
CA SER A 210 15.22 -4.68 -3.14
C SER A 210 14.94 -3.91 -4.43
N VAL A 211 15.78 -2.92 -4.74
CA VAL A 211 15.74 -2.20 -6.03
C VAL A 211 15.71 -3.16 -7.22
N GLU A 212 16.44 -4.26 -7.12
CA GLU A 212 16.54 -5.29 -8.16
C GLU A 212 15.24 -6.11 -8.33
N LYS A 213 14.47 -6.35 -7.26
CA LYS A 213 13.27 -7.20 -7.30
C LYS A 213 11.98 -6.45 -7.67
N TRP A 214 11.95 -5.14 -7.46
CA TRP A 214 10.77 -4.33 -7.76
C TRP A 214 10.33 -4.35 -9.24
N PRO A 215 11.23 -4.32 -10.24
CA PRO A 215 10.83 -4.48 -11.65
C PRO A 215 10.13 -5.81 -11.94
N ASP A 216 10.65 -6.93 -11.42
CA ASP A 216 10.03 -8.25 -11.56
C ASP A 216 8.63 -8.27 -10.91
N PHE A 217 8.53 -7.67 -9.71
CA PHE A 217 7.27 -7.57 -8.99
C PHE A 217 6.25 -6.70 -9.71
N TYR A 218 6.66 -5.55 -10.25
CA TYR A 218 5.79 -4.68 -11.04
C TYR A 218 5.19 -5.41 -12.24
N ASN A 219 6.01 -6.21 -12.96
CA ASN A 219 5.52 -7.01 -14.08
C ASN A 219 4.51 -8.09 -13.64
N LEU A 220 4.74 -8.73 -12.48
CA LEU A 220 3.80 -9.70 -11.90
C LEU A 220 2.46 -9.05 -11.51
N ILE A 221 2.52 -7.89 -10.85
CA ILE A 221 1.34 -7.10 -10.49
C ILE A 221 0.57 -6.69 -11.73
N LEU A 222 1.25 -6.11 -12.72
CA LEU A 222 0.64 -5.67 -13.98
C LEU A 222 -0.02 -6.85 -14.71
N SER A 223 0.63 -8.01 -14.76
CA SER A 223 0.04 -9.21 -15.37
C SER A 223 -1.21 -9.67 -14.64
N SER A 224 -1.21 -9.66 -13.31
CA SER A 224 -2.36 -10.02 -12.48
C SER A 224 -3.53 -9.03 -12.63
N GLN A 225 -3.23 -7.73 -12.71
CA GLN A 225 -4.22 -6.68 -13.00
C GLN A 225 -4.85 -6.90 -14.37
N MET A 226 -4.03 -7.14 -15.40
CA MET A 226 -4.52 -7.40 -16.75
C MET A 226 -5.34 -8.70 -16.81
N GLU A 227 -4.97 -9.74 -16.06
CA GLU A 227 -5.76 -10.96 -15.94
C GLU A 227 -7.17 -10.67 -15.40
N LEU A 228 -7.30 -9.91 -14.32
CA LEU A 228 -8.61 -9.53 -13.77
C LEU A 228 -9.42 -8.70 -14.78
N LEU A 229 -8.81 -7.65 -15.35
CA LEU A 229 -9.48 -6.77 -16.30
C LEU A 229 -9.94 -7.53 -17.54
N ASN A 230 -9.15 -8.48 -18.08
CA ASN A 230 -9.51 -9.29 -19.24
C ASN A 230 -10.66 -10.27 -18.94
N ASN A 231 -10.85 -10.66 -17.67
CA ASN A 231 -11.94 -11.50 -17.22
C ASN A 231 -13.17 -10.71 -16.73
N ASN A 232 -13.21 -9.39 -16.98
CA ASN A 232 -14.25 -8.48 -16.47
C ASN A 232 -14.39 -8.55 -14.93
N LEU A 233 -13.26 -8.60 -14.24
CA LEU A 233 -13.16 -8.52 -12.78
C LEU A 233 -12.34 -7.29 -12.39
N VAL A 234 -12.67 -6.70 -11.25
CA VAL A 234 -11.85 -5.68 -10.59
C VAL A 234 -11.81 -5.95 -9.09
N ASP A 235 -10.72 -5.53 -8.46
CA ASP A 235 -10.58 -5.43 -7.02
C ASP A 235 -9.51 -4.38 -6.69
N ASP A 236 -9.38 -4.03 -5.41
CA ASP A 236 -8.20 -3.27 -4.97
C ASP A 236 -6.91 -4.12 -4.98
N ASP A 237 -5.88 -3.57 -4.37
CA ASP A 237 -4.56 -4.20 -4.34
C ASP A 237 -4.53 -5.53 -3.59
N GLN A 238 -5.43 -5.77 -2.63
CA GLN A 238 -5.43 -6.99 -1.82
C GLN A 238 -5.75 -8.21 -2.68
N GLY A 239 -6.79 -8.13 -3.51
CA GLY A 239 -7.14 -9.19 -4.47
C GLY A 239 -6.03 -9.43 -5.49
N VAL A 240 -5.41 -8.35 -5.99
CA VAL A 240 -4.28 -8.44 -6.93
C VAL A 240 -3.06 -9.10 -6.29
N TYR A 241 -2.78 -8.84 -5.02
CA TYR A 241 -1.68 -9.50 -4.29
C TYR A 241 -1.95 -10.98 -4.05
N LEU A 242 -3.18 -11.36 -3.76
CA LEU A 242 -3.57 -12.76 -3.64
C LEU A 242 -3.35 -13.51 -4.96
N LEU A 243 -3.81 -12.95 -6.07
CA LEU A 243 -3.61 -13.51 -7.41
C LEU A 243 -2.11 -13.59 -7.75
N SER A 244 -1.37 -12.51 -7.50
CA SER A 244 0.09 -12.46 -7.76
C SER A 244 0.85 -13.52 -6.96
N LYS A 245 0.49 -13.71 -5.68
CA LYS A 245 1.07 -14.77 -4.84
C LYS A 245 0.72 -16.17 -5.33
N LEU A 246 -0.49 -16.39 -5.83
CA LEU A 246 -0.89 -17.65 -6.45
C LEU A 246 -0.08 -17.94 -7.73
N ARG A 247 0.16 -16.91 -8.55
CA ARG A 247 0.87 -17.02 -9.84
C ARG A 247 2.38 -17.20 -9.68
N ASN A 248 2.99 -16.56 -8.68
CA ASN A 248 4.42 -16.71 -8.39
C ASN A 248 4.69 -16.77 -6.87
N PRO A 249 4.54 -17.95 -6.26
CA PRO A 249 4.70 -18.09 -4.82
C PRO A 249 6.13 -17.86 -4.35
N ASP A 250 7.13 -18.18 -5.16
CA ASP A 250 8.53 -18.09 -4.73
C ASP A 250 9.04 -16.65 -4.66
N MET A 251 8.52 -15.74 -5.48
CA MET A 251 8.93 -14.33 -5.46
C MET A 251 8.51 -13.60 -4.17
N ILE A 252 7.39 -14.01 -3.57
CA ILE A 252 6.72 -13.26 -2.50
C ILE A 252 6.87 -13.96 -1.16
N GLN A 253 7.52 -13.31 -0.20
CA GLN A 253 7.50 -13.69 1.21
C GLN A 253 6.33 -13.01 1.94
N LEU A 254 5.49 -13.81 2.59
CA LEU A 254 4.41 -13.33 3.44
C LEU A 254 4.88 -13.20 4.89
N ASN A 255 4.56 -12.06 5.51
CA ASN A 255 5.03 -11.72 6.85
C ASN A 255 3.83 -11.43 7.76
N TYR A 256 3.53 -12.35 8.68
CA TYR A 256 2.36 -12.25 9.55
C TYR A 256 2.50 -11.16 10.62
N LEU A 257 1.58 -10.19 10.62
CA LEU A 257 1.57 -9.06 11.56
C LEU A 257 0.83 -9.36 12.86
N GLY A 258 0.09 -10.46 12.94
CA GLY A 258 -0.85 -10.73 14.02
C GLY A 258 -2.29 -10.47 13.58
N LYS A 259 -3.24 -11.10 14.26
CA LYS A 259 -4.66 -11.10 13.89
C LYS A 259 -5.19 -9.66 13.79
N ASN A 260 -5.67 -9.27 12.62
CA ASN A 260 -6.21 -7.92 12.33
C ASN A 260 -5.23 -6.76 12.61
N ASN A 261 -3.90 -7.01 12.61
CA ASN A 261 -2.91 -5.98 12.90
C ASN A 261 -2.45 -5.23 11.63
N TRP A 262 -3.31 -4.35 11.13
CA TRP A 262 -3.09 -3.58 9.90
C TRP A 262 -1.89 -2.62 9.93
N PHE A 263 -1.45 -2.21 11.12
CA PHE A 263 -0.42 -1.18 11.31
C PHE A 263 0.84 -1.71 12.02
N GLY A 264 1.05 -3.03 11.96
CA GLY A 264 2.06 -3.74 12.73
C GLY A 264 3.48 -3.69 12.19
N ILE A 265 3.70 -3.24 10.95
CA ILE A 265 4.99 -3.37 10.24
C ILE A 265 6.16 -2.83 11.08
N PHE A 266 6.13 -1.55 11.48
CA PHE A 266 7.24 -0.95 12.22
C PHE A 266 7.52 -1.59 13.58
N LYS A 267 6.50 -2.11 14.26
CA LYS A 267 6.68 -2.77 15.56
C LYS A 267 7.44 -4.08 15.43
N LYS A 268 7.15 -4.86 14.37
CA LYS A 268 7.75 -6.18 14.13
C LYS A 268 9.06 -6.13 13.35
N PHE A 269 9.14 -5.26 12.35
CA PHE A 269 10.23 -5.20 11.37
C PHE A 269 11.07 -3.95 11.58
N ARG A 270 11.74 -3.85 12.72
CA ARG A 270 12.67 -2.75 13.01
C ARG A 270 13.97 -3.31 13.58
N GLN A 271 15.08 -2.64 13.32
CA GLN A 271 16.33 -2.94 13.97
C GLN A 271 16.22 -2.66 15.48
N THR A 272 16.49 -3.66 16.32
CA THR A 272 16.53 -3.49 17.77
C THR A 272 17.93 -3.04 18.18
N ASN A 273 18.04 -1.86 18.79
CA ASN A 273 19.34 -1.26 19.13
C ASN A 273 19.92 -1.76 20.47
N GLY A 274 19.37 -2.81 21.08
CA GLY A 274 19.92 -3.35 22.33
C GLY A 274 19.32 -4.66 22.83
N LEU A 275 20.03 -5.31 23.75
CA LEU A 275 19.64 -6.57 24.41
C LEU A 275 18.27 -6.46 25.10
N LEU A 276 17.95 -5.30 25.68
CA LEU A 276 16.68 -5.02 26.35
C LEU A 276 15.48 -4.94 25.38
N ASP A 277 15.69 -4.43 24.17
CA ASP A 277 14.63 -4.39 23.15
C ASP A 277 14.33 -5.80 22.61
N LYS A 278 15.36 -6.65 22.49
CA LYS A 278 15.20 -8.06 22.15
C LYS A 278 14.42 -8.83 23.23
N ILE A 279 14.73 -8.59 24.51
CA ILE A 279 14.01 -9.20 25.64
C ILE A 279 12.54 -8.72 25.70
N LYS A 280 12.27 -7.43 25.47
CA LYS A 280 10.90 -6.89 25.44
C LYS A 280 10.07 -7.39 24.26
N LEU A 281 10.70 -7.65 23.11
CA LEU A 281 10.04 -8.33 21.99
C LEU A 281 9.70 -9.76 22.39
N PHE A 282 10.65 -10.50 22.97
CA PHE A 282 10.44 -11.89 23.42
C PHE A 282 9.34 -12.06 24.49
N LEU A 283 9.17 -11.07 25.37
CA LEU A 283 8.16 -11.10 26.44
C LEU A 283 6.77 -10.59 26.01
N ASN A 284 6.64 -10.01 24.81
CA ASN A 284 5.36 -9.53 24.25
C ASN A 284 4.86 -10.39 23.07
N PHE A 285 5.43 -11.58 22.89
CA PHE A 285 4.92 -12.65 22.04
C PHE A 285 4.24 -13.71 22.91
#